data_AF-A0A1A0MSG6-F1
#
_entry.id   AF-A0A1A0MSG6-F1
#
_cell.length_a   1.000
_cell.length_b   1.000
_cell.length_c   1.000
_cell.angle_alpha   90.00
_cell.angle_beta   90.00
_cell.angle_gamma   90.00
#
_symmetry.space_group_name_H-M   'P 1'
#
loop_
_entity.id
_entity.type
_entity.pdbx_description
1 polymer ?
#
loop_
_entity_poly.entity_id
_entity_poly.type
_entity_poly.pdbx_seq_one_letter_code
_entity_poly.pdbx_strand_id
1 'polypeptide(L)'
;MPTKSQVQSWNTDALDAAAKTWGERATKLKDAYDKAQHGLENADWSGTAGEQARARLQADTAKVRAALEQIEHAQATATKGAQAIGNAKREAVKAIQDAEDDMFAVSEDLVVTDKLTQMPNGPQRVLRDFAIQLHQVAIRGHAMKLAAVDQQWATELKRCAADLERFKLGGGPGTSPGQGPGPAEPTISGPAGPLKYEQSQYDLQDGYPDGKGPTFGGDPRSATDDGHKYPPGPRSPESERANDPNQPGTRPIPTGTALGPNGERYGFFSYPDADHIPPGNNPFSTAGKAWDFTDPNHPTMLGPLQDTGGNLIYQASGAYDPKTGRMAIVGNTGPKNLDTQRVLWQSDPIKPGDPPGKWLESLHPVGTVQGLPGARENQLVALQGGGFALVGSDNFDPAHPQANPAVSAVTASTPEGLLTARPTVLIPPQNFPGGAPYGPTIIGTHLDPVTHVETLDVRVSTWDRVVDPGQPYNPKTFTTTFGVQH
;
A
#
# COMPACT_ATOMS: atom_id res chain seq x y z
N MET A 1 -4.89 29.29 2.24
CA MET A 1 -4.59 29.90 3.56
C MET A 1 -5.09 28.93 4.60
N PRO A 2 -4.33 28.62 5.66
CA PRO A 2 -4.77 27.65 6.67
C PRO A 2 -5.82 28.23 7.62
N THR A 3 -6.64 27.35 8.20
CA THR A 3 -7.62 27.71 9.25
C THR A 3 -6.97 27.84 10.62
N LYS A 4 -7.67 28.42 11.59
CA LYS A 4 -7.22 28.53 12.99
C LYS A 4 -6.82 27.17 13.55
N SER A 5 -7.68 26.17 13.41
CA SER A 5 -7.38 24.82 13.89
C SER A 5 -6.15 24.21 13.21
N GLN A 6 -5.96 24.46 11.91
CA GLN A 6 -4.77 24.00 11.17
C GLN A 6 -3.48 24.66 11.68
N VAL A 7 -3.49 25.98 11.94
CA VAL A 7 -2.35 26.70 12.51
C VAL A 7 -1.98 26.15 13.89
N GLN A 8 -2.97 25.86 14.74
CA GLN A 8 -2.76 25.35 16.09
C GLN A 8 -2.24 23.90 16.10
N SER A 9 -2.72 23.06 15.20
CA SER A 9 -2.34 21.64 15.10
C SER A 9 -1.10 21.36 14.25
N TRP A 10 -0.53 22.37 13.59
CA TRP A 10 0.66 22.21 12.73
C TRP A 10 1.80 21.48 13.46
N ASN A 11 2.39 20.46 12.84
CA ASN A 11 3.33 19.56 13.52
C ASN A 11 4.64 19.39 12.74
N THR A 12 5.75 19.21 13.44
CA THR A 12 7.08 18.91 12.90
C THR A 12 7.62 17.53 13.32
N ASP A 13 6.87 16.71 14.06
CA ASP A 13 7.31 15.41 14.60
C ASP A 13 7.90 14.48 13.53
N ALA A 14 7.30 14.47 12.33
CA ALA A 14 7.79 13.67 11.21
C ALA A 14 9.18 14.12 10.74
N LEU A 15 9.47 15.43 10.75
CA LEU A 15 10.77 15.99 10.40
C LEU A 15 11.82 15.68 11.49
N ASP A 16 11.42 15.79 12.76
CA ASP A 16 12.27 15.46 13.89
C ASP A 16 12.63 13.96 13.90
N ALA A 17 11.66 13.09 13.61
CA ALA A 17 11.88 11.66 13.45
C ALA A 17 12.81 11.35 12.27
N ALA A 18 12.60 11.97 11.10
CA ALA A 18 13.43 11.79 9.93
C ALA A 18 14.89 12.22 10.19
N ALA A 19 15.08 13.39 10.81
CA ALA A 19 16.41 13.87 11.19
C ALA A 19 17.13 12.89 12.12
N LYS A 20 16.43 12.34 13.13
CA LYS A 20 16.97 11.32 14.02
C LYS A 20 17.37 10.05 13.26
N THR A 21 16.50 9.54 12.39
CA THR A 21 16.78 8.35 11.59
C THR A 21 18.00 8.52 10.69
N TRP A 22 18.13 9.66 10.01
CA TRP A 22 19.31 9.93 9.18
C TRP A 22 20.60 10.02 10.00
N GLY A 23 20.57 10.66 11.18
CA GLY A 23 21.73 10.68 12.07
C GLY A 23 22.15 9.29 12.57
N GLU A 24 21.18 8.43 12.89
CA GLU A 24 21.46 7.03 13.25
C GLU A 24 22.05 6.24 12.09
N ARG A 25 21.57 6.47 10.85
CA ARG A 25 22.12 5.83 9.65
C ARG A 25 23.55 6.29 9.34
N ALA A 26 23.83 7.58 9.45
CA ALA A 26 25.18 8.12 9.27
C ALA A 26 26.16 7.50 10.29
N THR A 27 25.74 7.41 11.56
CA THR A 27 26.54 6.77 12.61
C THR A 27 26.84 5.31 12.29
N LYS A 28 25.82 4.52 11.93
CA LYS A 28 26.00 3.10 11.58
C LYS A 28 26.89 2.90 10.36
N LEU A 29 26.76 3.73 9.33
CA LEU A 29 27.58 3.65 8.13
C LEU A 29 29.05 3.96 8.45
N LYS A 30 29.29 4.99 9.25
CA LYS A 30 30.63 5.34 9.74
C LYS A 30 31.24 4.20 10.55
N ASP A 31 30.51 3.67 11.53
CA ASP A 31 30.98 2.55 12.37
C ASP A 31 31.30 1.29 11.55
N ALA A 32 30.47 0.97 10.55
CA ALA A 32 30.70 -0.17 9.67
C ALA A 32 31.96 0.01 8.82
N TYR A 33 32.17 1.21 8.29
CA TYR A 33 33.35 1.55 7.51
C TYR A 33 34.63 1.54 8.37
N ASP A 34 34.60 2.15 9.56
CA ASP A 34 35.73 2.17 10.49
C ASP A 34 36.11 0.74 10.93
N LYS A 35 35.11 -0.12 11.19
CA LYS A 35 35.34 -1.55 11.47
C LYS A 35 35.96 -2.29 10.28
N ALA A 36 35.48 -2.03 9.06
CA ALA A 36 36.04 -2.65 7.86
C ALA A 36 37.50 -2.23 7.63
N GLN A 37 37.79 -0.94 7.84
CA GLN A 37 39.13 -0.39 7.75
C GLN A 37 40.06 -0.98 8.80
N HIS A 38 39.68 -0.93 10.08
CA HIS A 38 40.48 -1.53 11.16
C HIS A 38 40.64 -3.04 11.01
N GLY A 39 39.62 -3.75 10.55
CA GLY A 39 39.70 -5.19 10.30
C GLY A 39 40.73 -5.53 9.23
N LEU A 40 40.82 -4.72 8.17
CA LEU A 40 41.75 -4.95 7.08
C LEU A 40 43.20 -4.48 7.38
N GLU A 41 43.34 -3.42 8.18
CA GLU A 41 44.62 -2.93 8.70
C GLU A 41 45.26 -3.96 9.66
N ASN A 42 44.46 -4.60 10.51
CA ASN A 42 44.94 -5.57 11.51
C ASN A 42 44.97 -7.01 11.00
N ALA A 43 44.44 -7.29 9.81
CA ALA A 43 44.48 -8.62 9.22
C ALA A 43 45.88 -8.94 8.69
N ASP A 44 46.43 -10.07 9.12
CA ASP A 44 47.68 -10.67 8.61
C ASP A 44 47.44 -11.32 7.22
N TRP A 45 46.72 -10.61 6.35
CA TRP A 45 46.30 -11.04 5.02
C TRP A 45 47.26 -10.47 3.98
N SER A 46 48.34 -11.22 3.72
CA SER A 46 49.36 -10.92 2.70
C SER A 46 49.06 -11.57 1.35
N GLY A 47 49.61 -11.00 0.27
CA GLY A 47 49.46 -11.48 -1.10
C GLY A 47 48.41 -10.71 -1.91
N THR A 48 48.29 -11.04 -3.20
CA THR A 48 47.53 -10.27 -4.20
C THR A 48 46.07 -10.04 -3.82
N ALA A 49 45.42 -11.01 -3.16
CA ALA A 49 44.04 -10.86 -2.71
C ALA A 49 43.89 -9.81 -1.59
N GLY A 50 44.83 -9.77 -0.64
CA GLY A 50 44.86 -8.78 0.43
C GLY A 50 45.21 -7.37 -0.08
N GLU A 51 46.05 -7.26 -1.10
CA GLU A 51 46.34 -5.99 -1.78
C GLU A 51 45.12 -5.46 -2.54
N GLN A 52 44.41 -6.34 -3.26
CA GLN A 52 43.17 -5.99 -3.96
C GLN A 52 42.05 -5.58 -3.00
N ALA A 53 41.93 -6.25 -1.85
CA ALA A 53 40.98 -5.86 -0.81
C ALA A 53 41.28 -4.45 -0.25
N ARG A 54 42.56 -4.13 -0.01
CA ARG A 54 42.99 -2.80 0.47
C ARG A 54 42.77 -1.72 -0.59
N ALA A 55 43.09 -1.99 -1.85
CA ALA A 55 42.81 -1.09 -2.96
C ALA A 55 41.32 -0.84 -3.16
N ARG A 56 40.48 -1.88 -3.00
CA ARG A 56 39.03 -1.75 -3.07
C ARG A 56 38.47 -0.93 -1.92
N LEU A 57 38.92 -1.17 -0.69
CA LEU A 57 38.51 -0.38 0.47
C LEU A 57 38.88 1.11 0.28
N GLN A 58 40.09 1.40 -0.21
CA GLN A 58 40.52 2.77 -0.53
C GLN A 58 39.65 3.42 -1.62
N ALA A 59 39.27 2.66 -2.64
CA ALA A 59 38.38 3.15 -3.70
C ALA A 59 36.95 3.43 -3.18
N ASP A 60 36.50 2.66 -2.19
CA ASP A 60 35.18 2.83 -1.58
C ASP A 60 35.17 3.93 -0.50
N THR A 61 36.31 4.33 0.06
CA THR A 61 36.44 5.44 1.03
C THR A 61 35.79 6.73 0.52
N ALA A 62 36.10 7.15 -0.71
CA ALA A 62 35.59 8.39 -1.28
C ALA A 62 34.06 8.34 -1.46
N LYS A 63 33.52 7.16 -1.80
CA LYS A 63 32.09 6.95 -1.97
C LYS A 63 31.36 6.96 -0.62
N VAL A 64 31.91 6.27 0.38
CA VAL A 64 31.33 6.25 1.74
C VAL A 64 31.33 7.64 2.35
N ARG A 65 32.41 8.42 2.18
CA ARG A 65 32.44 9.82 2.61
C ARG A 65 31.37 10.67 1.93
N ALA A 66 31.22 10.55 0.61
CA ALA A 66 30.17 11.26 -0.12
C ALA A 66 28.75 10.86 0.37
N ALA A 67 28.54 9.58 0.69
CA ALA A 67 27.28 9.10 1.25
C ALA A 67 27.01 9.70 2.64
N LEU A 68 28.04 9.70 3.51
CA LEU A 68 27.96 10.28 4.84
C LEU A 68 27.63 11.78 4.76
N GLU A 69 28.32 12.52 3.91
CA GLU A 69 28.07 13.95 3.68
C GLU A 69 26.62 14.22 3.23
N GLN A 70 26.06 13.37 2.36
CA GLN A 70 24.67 13.51 1.91
C GLN A 70 23.64 13.19 3.00
N ILE A 71 23.87 12.13 3.79
CA ILE A 71 22.96 11.76 4.89
C ILE A 71 23.02 12.83 6.00
N GLU A 72 24.21 13.32 6.32
CA GLU A 72 24.40 14.42 7.28
C GLU A 72 23.77 15.72 6.76
N HIS A 73 23.84 16.00 5.46
CA HIS A 73 23.15 17.13 4.84
C HIS A 73 21.63 17.00 4.98
N ALA A 74 21.05 15.83 4.67
CA ALA A 74 19.62 15.58 4.82
C ALA A 74 19.17 15.75 6.29
N GLN A 75 19.92 15.20 7.24
CA GLN A 75 19.70 15.40 8.67
C GLN A 75 19.69 16.89 9.05
N ALA A 76 20.69 17.64 8.62
CA ALA A 76 20.79 19.06 8.91
C ALA A 76 19.61 19.85 8.30
N THR A 77 19.20 19.50 7.09
CA THR A 77 18.05 20.12 6.40
C THR A 77 16.73 19.85 7.12
N ALA A 78 16.44 18.61 7.52
CA ALA A 78 15.24 18.31 8.31
C ALA A 78 15.23 19.01 9.67
N THR A 79 16.37 19.03 10.36
CA THR A 79 16.51 19.72 11.65
C THR A 79 16.22 21.21 11.52
N LYS A 80 16.80 21.87 10.50
CA LYS A 80 16.57 23.30 10.24
C LYS A 80 15.12 23.56 9.81
N GLY A 81 14.53 22.69 9.01
CA GLY A 81 13.13 22.77 8.60
C GLY A 81 12.17 22.67 9.78
N ALA A 82 12.35 21.69 10.65
CA ALA A 82 11.56 21.54 11.87
C ALA A 82 11.64 22.80 12.76
N GLN A 83 12.85 23.33 12.96
CA GLN A 83 13.04 24.56 13.73
C GLN A 83 12.36 25.78 13.07
N ALA A 84 12.49 25.95 11.75
CA ALA A 84 11.91 27.07 11.02
C ALA A 84 10.37 27.03 11.03
N ILE A 85 9.78 25.86 10.76
CA ILE A 85 8.33 25.65 10.79
C ILE A 85 7.82 25.83 12.23
N GLY A 86 8.50 25.25 13.22
CA GLY A 86 8.15 25.42 14.64
C GLY A 86 8.19 26.87 15.10
N ASN A 87 9.16 27.67 14.63
CA ASN A 87 9.20 29.12 14.86
C ASN A 87 8.01 29.84 14.22
N ALA A 88 7.74 29.57 12.93
CA ALA A 88 6.62 30.20 12.22
C ALA A 88 5.26 29.85 12.83
N LYS A 89 5.10 28.60 13.32
CA LYS A 89 3.92 28.17 14.07
C LYS A 89 3.75 28.99 15.35
N ARG A 90 4.81 29.12 16.15
CA ARG A 90 4.76 29.91 17.39
C ARG A 90 4.37 31.35 17.13
N GLU A 91 4.89 31.98 16.08
CA GLU A 91 4.50 33.34 15.69
C GLU A 91 3.01 33.43 15.31
N ALA A 92 2.51 32.50 14.50
CA ALA A 92 1.11 32.49 14.07
C ALA A 92 0.14 32.22 15.23
N VAL A 93 0.45 31.27 16.09
CA VAL A 93 -0.33 30.98 17.32
C VAL A 93 -0.28 32.17 18.27
N LYS A 94 0.88 32.81 18.43
CA LYS A 94 1.00 34.02 19.27
C LYS A 94 0.14 35.16 18.73
N ALA A 95 0.12 35.41 17.42
CA ALA A 95 -0.73 36.46 16.85
C ALA A 95 -2.24 36.22 17.11
N ILE A 96 -2.67 34.95 17.11
CA ILE A 96 -4.04 34.57 17.49
C ILE A 96 -4.28 34.86 18.97
N GLN A 97 -3.34 34.46 19.84
CA GLN A 97 -3.44 34.68 21.28
C GLN A 97 -3.46 36.17 21.63
N ASP A 98 -2.60 36.98 21.02
CA ASP A 98 -2.54 38.43 21.27
C ASP A 98 -3.87 39.12 20.92
N ALA A 99 -4.55 38.69 19.85
CA ALA A 99 -5.90 39.17 19.53
C ALA A 99 -6.95 38.71 20.56
N GLU A 100 -6.85 37.47 21.03
CA GLU A 100 -7.78 36.93 22.03
C GLU A 100 -7.62 37.60 23.41
N ASP A 101 -6.38 37.93 23.79
CA ASP A 101 -6.03 38.65 25.01
C ASP A 101 -6.55 40.10 24.97
N ASP A 102 -6.59 40.72 23.79
CA ASP A 102 -7.17 42.07 23.56
C ASP A 102 -8.72 42.08 23.50
N MET A 103 -9.36 41.01 23.97
CA MET A 103 -10.82 40.81 23.97
C MET A 103 -11.42 40.75 22.56
N PHE A 104 -10.69 40.22 21.58
CA PHE A 104 -11.25 39.82 20.29
C PHE A 104 -11.53 38.31 20.24
N ALA A 105 -12.33 37.89 19.27
CA ALA A 105 -12.53 36.49 18.90
C ALA A 105 -11.92 36.25 17.52
N VAL A 106 -11.24 35.12 17.34
CA VAL A 106 -10.70 34.69 16.05
C VAL A 106 -11.46 33.45 15.59
N SER A 107 -12.13 33.54 14.43
CA SER A 107 -12.86 32.43 13.80
C SER A 107 -11.93 31.43 13.12
N GLU A 108 -12.47 30.30 12.65
CA GLU A 108 -11.72 29.32 11.85
C GLU A 108 -11.09 29.94 10.60
N ASP A 109 -11.77 30.89 9.94
CA ASP A 109 -11.27 31.57 8.74
C ASP A 109 -10.32 32.75 9.04
N LEU A 110 -9.78 32.79 10.26
CA LEU A 110 -8.88 33.84 10.75
C LEU A 110 -9.49 35.24 10.58
N VAL A 111 -10.80 35.35 10.83
CA VAL A 111 -11.52 36.64 10.90
C VAL A 111 -11.55 37.07 12.36
N VAL A 112 -11.19 38.32 12.60
CA VAL A 112 -11.17 38.90 13.95
C VAL A 112 -12.47 39.67 14.18
N THR A 113 -13.17 39.36 15.27
CA THR A 113 -14.40 40.05 15.67
C THR A 113 -14.30 40.57 17.10
N ASP A 114 -15.00 41.67 17.37
CA ASP A 114 -15.06 42.25 18.71
C ASP A 114 -15.93 41.41 19.65
N LYS A 115 -15.42 41.07 20.85
CA LYS A 115 -16.26 40.45 21.90
C LYS A 115 -17.07 41.48 22.69
N LEU A 116 -16.72 42.76 22.63
CA LEU A 116 -17.43 43.84 23.32
C LEU A 116 -18.61 44.35 22.47
N THR A 117 -19.75 43.68 22.61
CA THR A 117 -20.94 43.93 21.77
C THR A 117 -21.79 45.15 22.20
N GLN A 118 -21.55 45.72 23.38
CA GLN A 118 -22.35 46.82 23.97
C GLN A 118 -21.59 48.16 24.08
N MET A 119 -20.71 48.47 23.13
CA MET A 119 -20.01 49.77 23.13
C MET A 119 -20.85 50.90 22.50
N PRO A 120 -20.96 52.07 23.17
CA PRO A 120 -21.57 53.25 22.57
C PRO A 120 -20.82 53.69 21.31
N ASN A 121 -21.55 54.26 20.34
CA ASN A 121 -20.93 54.86 19.16
C ASN A 121 -20.08 56.05 19.59
N GLY A 122 -18.78 56.00 19.30
CA GLY A 122 -17.81 57.01 19.72
C GLY A 122 -16.38 56.68 19.29
N PRO A 123 -15.40 57.55 19.60
CA PRO A 123 -14.01 57.40 19.13
C PRO A 123 -13.33 56.08 19.56
N GLN A 124 -13.75 55.49 20.69
CA GLN A 124 -13.26 54.20 21.16
C GLN A 124 -13.63 53.04 20.22
N ARG A 125 -14.81 53.08 19.59
CA ARG A 125 -15.25 52.06 18.63
C ARG A 125 -14.39 52.07 17.37
N VAL A 126 -14.06 53.26 16.86
CA VAL A 126 -13.16 53.43 15.69
C VAL A 126 -11.76 52.88 15.98
N LEU A 127 -11.23 53.12 17.18
CA LEU A 127 -9.92 52.56 17.58
C LEU A 127 -9.95 51.02 17.62
N ARG A 128 -11.06 50.42 18.06
CA ARG A 128 -11.21 48.96 18.07
C ARG A 128 -11.41 48.37 16.68
N ASP A 129 -12.15 49.04 15.80
CA ASP A 129 -12.26 48.64 14.39
C ASP A 129 -10.88 48.64 13.71
N PHE A 130 -10.03 49.64 14.03
CA PHE A 130 -8.65 49.66 13.55
C PHE A 130 -7.81 48.51 14.13
N ALA A 131 -7.92 48.24 15.43
CA ALA A 131 -7.23 47.12 16.08
C ALA A 131 -7.64 45.75 15.51
N ILE A 132 -8.92 45.56 15.17
CA ILE A 132 -9.42 44.36 14.47
C ILE A 132 -8.69 44.18 13.15
N GLN A 133 -8.57 45.25 12.34
CA GLN A 133 -7.88 45.16 11.05
C GLN A 133 -6.39 44.83 11.23
N LEU A 134 -5.72 45.45 12.21
CA LEU A 134 -4.31 45.16 12.50
C LEU A 134 -4.09 43.72 12.91
N HIS A 135 -4.88 43.21 13.87
CA HIS A 135 -4.81 41.83 14.32
C HIS A 135 -5.12 40.84 13.20
N GLN A 136 -6.16 41.11 12.40
CA GLN A 136 -6.53 40.24 11.29
C GLN A 136 -5.43 40.16 10.22
N VAL A 137 -4.81 41.29 9.88
CA VAL A 137 -3.68 41.34 8.93
C VAL A 137 -2.48 40.58 9.50
N ALA A 138 -2.14 40.78 10.78
CA ALA A 138 -1.03 40.10 11.43
C ALA A 138 -1.24 38.58 11.45
N ILE A 139 -2.40 38.11 11.93
CA ILE A 139 -2.75 36.69 12.00
C ILE A 139 -2.66 36.04 10.62
N ARG A 140 -3.32 36.63 9.60
CA ARG A 140 -3.29 36.09 8.23
C ARG A 140 -1.88 36.12 7.65
N GLY A 141 -1.10 37.17 7.92
CA GLY A 141 0.30 37.29 7.51
C GLY A 141 1.16 36.16 8.06
N HIS A 142 1.11 35.91 9.37
CA HIS A 142 1.86 34.82 10.00
C HIS A 142 1.36 33.44 9.57
N ALA A 143 0.06 33.25 9.38
CA ALA A 143 -0.51 32.00 8.86
C ALA A 143 -0.04 31.71 7.42
N MET A 144 0.02 32.72 6.55
CA MET A 144 0.59 32.59 5.20
C MET A 144 2.09 32.31 5.23
N LYS A 145 2.83 32.98 6.12
CA LYS A 145 4.27 32.74 6.33
C LYS A 145 4.53 31.29 6.78
N LEU A 146 3.74 30.76 7.72
CA LEU A 146 3.84 29.37 8.16
C LEU A 146 3.70 28.40 6.98
N ALA A 147 2.64 28.54 6.17
CA ALA A 147 2.43 27.69 5.00
C ALA A 147 3.55 27.83 3.95
N ALA A 148 4.07 29.04 3.73
CA ALA A 148 5.17 29.27 2.79
C ALA A 148 6.49 28.65 3.26
N VAL A 149 6.82 28.77 4.56
CA VAL A 149 8.00 28.15 5.17
C VAL A 149 7.90 26.63 5.09
N ASP A 150 6.74 26.06 5.41
CA ASP A 150 6.49 24.62 5.30
C ASP A 150 6.73 24.11 3.86
N GLN A 151 6.16 24.80 2.86
CA GLN A 151 6.34 24.45 1.45
C GLN A 151 7.79 24.59 0.97
N GLN A 152 8.52 25.61 1.43
CA GLN A 152 9.94 25.80 1.10
C GLN A 152 10.75 24.58 1.58
N TRP A 153 10.62 24.20 2.85
CA TRP A 153 11.38 23.10 3.42
C TRP A 153 10.96 21.74 2.87
N ALA A 154 9.68 21.55 2.54
CA ALA A 154 9.23 20.36 1.81
C ALA A 154 9.94 20.22 0.44
N THR A 155 10.22 21.35 -0.23
CA THR A 155 10.94 21.35 -1.51
C THR A 155 12.43 21.03 -1.33
N GLU A 156 13.07 21.61 -0.30
CA GLU A 156 14.48 21.31 0.02
C GLU A 156 14.68 19.84 0.44
N LEU A 157 13.74 19.27 1.20
CA LEU A 157 13.77 17.86 1.59
C LEU A 157 13.57 16.92 0.41
N LYS A 158 12.66 17.25 -0.53
CA LYS A 158 12.52 16.50 -1.79
C LYS A 158 13.82 16.48 -2.60
N ARG A 159 14.57 17.58 -2.58
CA ARG A 159 15.89 17.64 -3.24
C ARG A 159 16.91 16.74 -2.55
N CYS A 160 16.97 16.78 -1.21
CA CYS A 160 17.85 15.89 -0.45
C CYS A 160 17.52 14.41 -0.69
N ALA A 161 16.24 14.05 -0.75
CA ALA A 161 15.80 12.69 -1.08
C ALA A 161 16.23 12.27 -2.49
N ALA A 162 16.05 13.14 -3.48
CA ALA A 162 16.50 12.88 -4.86
C ALA A 162 18.02 12.76 -4.99
N ASP A 163 18.79 13.49 -4.18
CA ASP A 163 20.26 13.39 -4.14
C ASP A 163 20.72 12.06 -3.50
N LEU A 164 20.04 11.63 -2.43
CA LEU A 164 20.25 10.32 -1.80
C LEU A 164 19.88 9.15 -2.73
N GLU A 165 18.80 9.28 -3.51
CA GLU A 165 18.36 8.26 -4.48
C GLU A 165 19.36 8.07 -5.64
N ARG A 166 20.05 9.15 -6.04
CA ARG A 166 21.10 9.11 -7.08
C ARG A 166 22.38 8.45 -6.58
N PHE A 167 22.58 8.33 -5.28
CA PHE A 167 23.76 7.69 -4.71
C PHE A 167 23.70 6.16 -4.93
N LYS A 168 24.55 5.65 -5.82
CA LYS A 168 24.75 4.21 -6.05
C LYS A 168 26.18 3.81 -5.72
N LEU A 169 26.36 2.85 -4.81
CA LEU A 169 27.65 2.17 -4.61
C LEU A 169 27.90 1.25 -5.82
N GLY A 170 28.44 1.79 -6.91
CA GLY A 170 28.78 0.99 -8.09
C GLY A 170 29.95 0.03 -7.82
N GLY A 171 29.79 -1.24 -8.23
CA GLY A 171 30.89 -2.20 -8.42
C GLY A 171 30.44 -3.59 -8.90
N GLY A 172 30.85 -3.98 -10.12
CA GLY A 172 30.70 -5.31 -10.72
C GLY A 172 31.76 -6.34 -10.27
N PRO A 173 31.92 -7.49 -10.97
CA PRO A 173 31.61 -8.83 -10.46
C PRO A 173 32.82 -9.63 -9.94
N GLY A 174 32.60 -10.39 -8.87
CA GLY A 174 33.44 -11.51 -8.41
C GLY A 174 32.52 -12.65 -7.93
N THR A 175 32.76 -13.86 -8.42
CA THR A 175 31.84 -15.00 -8.47
C THR A 175 31.60 -15.75 -7.14
N SER A 176 30.31 -15.99 -6.84
CA SER A 176 29.56 -16.98 -6.03
C SER A 176 30.29 -18.21 -5.39
N PRO A 177 29.79 -18.78 -4.26
CA PRO A 177 28.37 -19.10 -4.01
C PRO A 177 27.80 -18.77 -2.61
N GLY A 178 26.67 -18.07 -2.61
CA GLY A 178 25.86 -17.77 -1.43
C GLY A 178 25.36 -16.32 -1.45
N GLN A 179 24.40 -16.03 -2.34
CA GLN A 179 23.61 -14.79 -2.49
C GLN A 179 24.06 -13.58 -1.63
N GLY A 180 24.81 -12.66 -2.25
CA GLY A 180 24.89 -11.28 -1.77
C GLY A 180 23.54 -10.56 -1.91
N PRO A 181 23.29 -9.48 -1.15
CA PRO A 181 21.98 -8.85 -1.11
C PRO A 181 21.69 -8.23 -2.48
N GLY A 182 20.56 -8.62 -3.07
CA GLY A 182 19.95 -7.90 -4.16
C GLY A 182 19.51 -6.49 -3.71
N PRO A 183 18.60 -5.81 -4.43
CA PRO A 183 17.85 -4.72 -3.81
C PRO A 183 17.35 -5.20 -2.45
N ALA A 184 17.42 -4.34 -1.43
CA ALA A 184 16.91 -4.70 -0.10
C ALA A 184 15.52 -5.29 -0.29
N GLU A 185 15.30 -6.52 0.21
CA GLU A 185 14.02 -7.17 0.04
C GLU A 185 12.95 -6.25 0.63
N PRO A 186 11.87 -5.92 -0.10
CA PRO A 186 10.79 -5.14 0.48
C PRO A 186 10.29 -5.86 1.73
N THR A 187 10.14 -5.15 2.84
CA THR A 187 9.75 -5.73 4.13
C THR A 187 8.50 -5.08 4.69
N ILE A 188 7.56 -5.90 5.16
CA ILE A 188 6.31 -5.42 5.76
C ILE A 188 6.59 -4.86 7.16
N SER A 189 6.08 -3.65 7.44
CA SER A 189 6.15 -3.04 8.76
C SER A 189 4.90 -3.34 9.60
N GLY A 190 5.02 -4.32 10.51
CA GLY A 190 4.03 -4.62 11.55
C GLY A 190 2.71 -5.22 11.04
N PRO A 191 1.74 -5.48 11.94
CA PRO A 191 0.37 -5.69 11.51
C PRO A 191 -0.19 -4.41 10.90
N ALA A 192 -1.20 -4.54 10.06
CA ALA A 192 -1.95 -3.44 9.50
C ALA A 192 -2.58 -2.56 10.60
N GLY A 193 -2.92 -1.32 10.23
CA GLY A 193 -3.63 -0.38 11.08
C GLY A 193 -5.04 -0.87 11.50
N PRO A 194 -5.77 -0.05 12.28
CA PRO A 194 -7.12 -0.40 12.71
C PRO A 194 -8.06 -0.54 11.51
N LEU A 195 -8.92 -1.57 11.56
CA LEU A 195 -9.97 -1.77 10.56
C LEU A 195 -11.00 -0.64 10.62
N LYS A 196 -11.33 -0.09 9.45
CA LYS A 196 -12.38 0.91 9.26
C LYS A 196 -13.54 0.26 8.52
N TYR A 197 -14.73 0.26 9.11
CA TYR A 197 -15.93 -0.24 8.44
C TYR A 197 -16.21 0.55 7.16
N GLU A 198 -16.51 -0.17 6.08
CA GLU A 198 -16.84 0.43 4.79
C GLU A 198 -18.32 0.23 4.44
N GLN A 199 -18.75 -1.03 4.24
CA GLN A 199 -20.12 -1.36 3.87
C GLN A 199 -20.50 -2.80 4.23
N SER A 200 -21.79 -3.13 4.08
CA SER A 200 -22.33 -4.49 4.24
C SER A 200 -23.23 -4.97 3.09
N GLN A 201 -23.34 -4.21 2.02
CA GLN A 201 -24.14 -4.52 0.82
C GLN A 201 -23.59 -5.71 0.03
N TYR A 202 -22.27 -5.80 -0.15
CA TYR A 202 -21.61 -6.88 -0.91
C TYR A 202 -20.44 -7.43 -0.13
N ASP A 203 -20.13 -8.71 -0.33
CA ASP A 203 -18.78 -9.19 -0.04
C ASP A 203 -17.78 -8.77 -1.12
N LEU A 204 -16.53 -9.14 -0.87
CA LEU A 204 -15.37 -8.85 -1.68
C LEU A 204 -15.22 -7.34 -1.87
N GLN A 205 -15.48 -6.82 -3.06
CA GLN A 205 -15.13 -5.47 -3.51
C GLN A 205 -13.69 -5.37 -3.99
N ASP A 206 -13.33 -6.19 -4.98
CA ASP A 206 -12.02 -6.12 -5.62
C ASP A 206 -11.85 -4.78 -6.34
N GLY A 207 -10.73 -4.12 -6.08
CA GLY A 207 -10.36 -2.88 -6.71
C GLY A 207 -9.01 -2.99 -7.42
N TYR A 208 -8.65 -1.95 -8.17
CA TYR A 208 -7.33 -1.86 -8.78
C TYR A 208 -6.33 -1.27 -7.78
N PRO A 209 -5.06 -1.72 -7.81
CA PRO A 209 -4.05 -1.23 -6.88
C PRO A 209 -3.71 0.26 -7.01
N ASP A 210 -4.07 0.91 -8.11
CA ASP A 210 -3.92 2.35 -8.31
C ASP A 210 -5.13 3.18 -7.82
N GLY A 211 -6.13 2.52 -7.22
CA GLY A 211 -7.34 3.14 -6.69
C GLY A 211 -8.28 3.71 -7.76
N LYS A 212 -8.12 3.32 -9.02
CA LYS A 212 -8.91 3.85 -10.15
C LYS A 212 -9.74 2.76 -10.82
N GLY A 213 -10.81 3.16 -11.49
CA GLY A 213 -11.70 2.25 -12.22
C GLY A 213 -12.84 1.70 -11.37
N PRO A 214 -13.61 0.72 -11.89
CA PRO A 214 -14.72 0.12 -11.17
C PRO A 214 -14.23 -0.71 -9.97
N THR A 215 -15.12 -0.91 -9.01
CA THR A 215 -14.95 -1.86 -7.91
C THR A 215 -15.93 -3.01 -8.11
N PHE A 216 -15.48 -4.25 -7.89
CA PHE A 216 -16.26 -5.45 -8.16
C PHE A 216 -16.71 -6.11 -6.86
N GLY A 217 -17.99 -5.99 -6.51
CA GLY A 217 -18.59 -6.73 -5.40
C GLY A 217 -18.94 -8.17 -5.78
N GLY A 218 -18.93 -9.09 -4.83
CA GLY A 218 -19.41 -10.46 -5.03
C GLY A 218 -20.90 -10.60 -4.70
N ASP A 219 -21.23 -11.54 -3.81
CA ASP A 219 -22.61 -11.84 -3.43
C ASP A 219 -23.21 -10.76 -2.49
N PRO A 220 -24.48 -10.37 -2.73
CA PRO A 220 -25.15 -9.34 -1.96
C PRO A 220 -25.63 -9.84 -0.59
N ARG A 221 -25.78 -8.91 0.35
CA ARG A 221 -26.43 -9.11 1.64
C ARG A 221 -27.84 -9.69 1.49
N SER A 222 -28.16 -10.69 2.30
CA SER A 222 -29.49 -11.33 2.38
C SER A 222 -29.99 -11.52 3.82
N ALA A 223 -29.29 -10.93 4.80
CA ALA A 223 -29.68 -10.98 6.20
C ALA A 223 -29.27 -9.72 6.98
N THR A 224 -30.09 -9.33 7.95
CA THR A 224 -29.81 -8.24 8.90
C THR A 224 -28.78 -8.67 9.95
N ASP A 225 -28.27 -7.73 10.75
CA ASP A 225 -27.22 -8.02 11.76
C ASP A 225 -27.73 -8.93 12.88
N ASP A 226 -29.04 -8.97 13.12
CA ASP A 226 -29.70 -9.90 14.04
C ASP A 226 -30.05 -11.25 13.40
N GLY A 227 -29.71 -11.44 12.12
CA GLY A 227 -29.89 -12.69 11.38
C GLY A 227 -31.24 -12.86 10.70
N HIS A 228 -32.11 -11.85 10.68
CA HIS A 228 -33.36 -11.91 9.91
C HIS A 228 -33.09 -11.93 8.41
N LYS A 229 -33.56 -12.97 7.73
CA LYS A 229 -33.41 -13.18 6.29
C LYS A 229 -34.32 -12.26 5.48
N TYR A 230 -33.83 -11.81 4.34
CA TYR A 230 -34.61 -11.15 3.29
C TYR A 230 -34.07 -11.52 1.91
N PRO A 231 -34.86 -11.34 0.83
CA PRO A 231 -34.37 -11.63 -0.53
C PRO A 231 -33.08 -10.84 -0.83
N PRO A 232 -32.04 -11.48 -1.40
CA PRO A 232 -30.80 -10.78 -1.72
C PRO A 232 -31.07 -9.55 -2.60
N GLY A 233 -30.34 -8.45 -2.32
CA GLY A 233 -30.36 -7.27 -3.18
C GLY A 233 -29.81 -7.54 -4.58
N PRO A 234 -29.85 -6.54 -5.49
CA PRO A 234 -29.23 -6.70 -6.81
C PRO A 234 -27.73 -6.94 -6.67
N ARG A 235 -27.17 -7.79 -7.54
CA ARG A 235 -25.72 -8.00 -7.63
C ARG A 235 -24.99 -6.72 -8.01
N SER A 236 -23.68 -6.69 -7.71
CA SER A 236 -22.76 -5.62 -8.12
C SER A 236 -22.91 -5.34 -9.62
N PRO A 237 -23.43 -4.16 -10.03
CA PRO A 237 -23.63 -3.84 -11.44
C PRO A 237 -22.33 -3.96 -12.25
N GLU A 238 -21.21 -3.59 -11.66
CA GLU A 238 -19.88 -3.64 -12.24
C GLU A 238 -19.43 -5.09 -12.48
N SER A 239 -19.70 -5.99 -11.53
CA SER A 239 -19.38 -7.43 -11.67
C SER A 239 -20.28 -8.09 -12.71
N GLU A 240 -21.57 -7.72 -12.76
CA GLU A 240 -22.53 -8.24 -13.74
C GLU A 240 -22.16 -7.88 -15.19
N ARG A 241 -21.32 -6.86 -15.41
CA ARG A 241 -20.77 -6.58 -16.75
C ARG A 241 -19.80 -7.66 -17.23
N ALA A 242 -19.25 -8.47 -16.33
CA ALA A 242 -18.44 -9.65 -16.65
C ALA A 242 -19.28 -10.94 -16.75
N ASN A 243 -20.60 -10.87 -16.95
CA ASN A 243 -21.41 -12.05 -17.19
C ASN A 243 -20.96 -12.81 -18.47
N ASP A 244 -20.78 -14.13 -18.37
CA ASP A 244 -20.48 -14.97 -19.54
C ASP A 244 -21.79 -15.47 -20.19
N PRO A 245 -22.16 -14.98 -21.39
CA PRO A 245 -23.39 -15.40 -22.05
C PRO A 245 -23.40 -16.89 -22.44
N ASN A 246 -22.24 -17.55 -22.46
CA ASN A 246 -22.12 -18.97 -22.78
C ASN A 246 -22.32 -19.89 -21.57
N GLN A 247 -22.47 -19.32 -20.37
CA GLN A 247 -22.70 -20.06 -19.12
C GLN A 247 -23.94 -19.52 -18.39
N PRO A 248 -25.14 -19.67 -18.99
CA PRO A 248 -26.38 -19.21 -18.36
C PRO A 248 -26.59 -19.92 -17.02
N GLY A 249 -27.10 -19.19 -16.02
CA GLY A 249 -27.31 -19.71 -14.66
C GLY A 249 -26.11 -19.55 -13.73
N THR A 250 -24.94 -19.17 -14.26
CA THR A 250 -23.78 -18.80 -13.44
C THR A 250 -23.79 -17.30 -13.10
N ARG A 251 -22.91 -16.90 -12.18
CA ARG A 251 -22.71 -15.50 -11.79
C ARG A 251 -21.22 -15.16 -11.70
N PRO A 252 -20.80 -13.95 -12.09
CA PRO A 252 -19.43 -13.50 -11.91
C PRO A 252 -19.17 -13.20 -10.43
N ILE A 253 -18.16 -13.87 -9.87
CA ILE A 253 -17.58 -13.56 -8.55
C ILE A 253 -16.16 -13.07 -8.79
N PRO A 254 -15.80 -11.84 -8.38
CA PRO A 254 -14.46 -11.32 -8.58
C PRO A 254 -13.45 -12.07 -7.71
N THR A 255 -12.23 -12.25 -8.22
CA THR A 255 -11.18 -13.03 -7.55
C THR A 255 -9.84 -12.31 -7.44
N GLY A 256 -9.72 -11.16 -8.11
CA GLY A 256 -8.54 -10.34 -8.17
C GLY A 256 -8.55 -9.42 -9.38
N THR A 257 -7.63 -8.46 -9.39
CA THR A 257 -7.39 -7.55 -10.52
C THR A 257 -5.92 -7.57 -10.94
N ALA A 258 -5.62 -6.93 -12.07
CA ALA A 258 -4.25 -6.58 -12.45
C ALA A 258 -4.22 -5.32 -13.32
N LEU A 259 -3.08 -4.64 -13.31
CA LEU A 259 -2.77 -3.58 -14.28
C LEU A 259 -1.82 -4.11 -15.34
N GLY A 260 -2.08 -3.77 -16.60
CA GLY A 260 -1.25 -4.11 -17.76
C GLY A 260 -0.16 -3.08 -18.07
N PRO A 261 0.75 -3.40 -19.01
CA PRO A 261 1.88 -2.54 -19.40
C PRO A 261 1.50 -1.14 -19.88
N ASN A 262 0.32 -1.00 -20.52
CA ASN A 262 -0.12 0.26 -21.11
C ASN A 262 -1.31 0.88 -20.34
N GLY A 263 -1.52 0.45 -19.10
CA GLY A 263 -2.63 0.89 -18.27
C GLY A 263 -3.92 0.10 -18.48
N GLU A 264 -3.84 -1.07 -19.13
CA GLU A 264 -4.96 -1.99 -19.22
C GLU A 264 -5.44 -2.40 -17.84
N ARG A 265 -6.74 -2.62 -17.68
CA ARG A 265 -7.38 -2.94 -16.41
C ARG A 265 -7.98 -4.34 -16.46
N TYR A 266 -7.25 -5.33 -15.97
CA TYR A 266 -7.72 -6.71 -15.97
C TYR A 266 -8.54 -7.02 -14.72
N GLY A 267 -9.71 -7.60 -14.90
CA GLY A 267 -10.51 -8.21 -13.83
C GLY A 267 -10.57 -9.72 -14.00
N PHE A 268 -10.45 -10.46 -12.91
CA PHE A 268 -10.49 -11.92 -12.90
C PHE A 268 -11.72 -12.43 -12.16
N PHE A 269 -12.47 -13.33 -12.79
CA PHE A 269 -13.76 -13.78 -12.27
C PHE A 269 -13.90 -15.30 -12.28
N SER A 270 -14.51 -15.83 -11.22
CA SER A 270 -15.14 -17.16 -11.20
C SER A 270 -16.62 -17.06 -11.59
N TYR A 271 -17.20 -18.18 -12.01
CA TYR A 271 -18.56 -18.34 -12.52
C TYR A 271 -19.30 -19.50 -11.82
N PRO A 272 -19.45 -19.48 -10.49
CA PRO A 272 -20.16 -20.53 -9.78
C PRO A 272 -21.64 -20.58 -10.17
N ASP A 273 -22.14 -21.80 -10.34
CA ASP A 273 -23.57 -22.12 -10.40
C ASP A 273 -24.05 -22.42 -8.96
N ALA A 274 -25.00 -21.63 -8.46
CA ALA A 274 -25.53 -21.80 -7.11
C ALA A 274 -26.38 -23.07 -6.95
N ASP A 275 -26.95 -23.57 -8.05
CA ASP A 275 -27.84 -24.73 -8.06
C ASP A 275 -27.08 -26.04 -8.33
N HIS A 276 -25.85 -25.96 -8.86
CA HIS A 276 -25.03 -27.12 -9.23
C HIS A 276 -23.61 -27.02 -8.68
N ILE A 277 -23.43 -27.41 -7.41
CA ILE A 277 -22.11 -27.49 -6.77
C ILE A 277 -21.64 -28.96 -6.75
N PRO A 278 -20.59 -29.33 -7.50
CA PRO A 278 -20.07 -30.69 -7.45
C PRO A 278 -19.58 -31.07 -6.05
N PRO A 279 -19.82 -32.31 -5.58
CA PRO A 279 -19.37 -32.74 -4.25
C PRO A 279 -17.87 -32.52 -4.02
N GLY A 280 -17.53 -31.88 -2.89
CA GLY A 280 -16.16 -31.58 -2.50
C GLY A 280 -15.52 -30.37 -3.20
N ASN A 281 -16.27 -29.67 -4.05
CA ASN A 281 -15.82 -28.40 -4.62
C ASN A 281 -16.26 -27.20 -3.76
N ASN A 282 -15.48 -26.14 -3.83
CA ASN A 282 -15.78 -24.84 -3.28
C ASN A 282 -16.94 -24.21 -4.08
N PRO A 283 -18.05 -23.83 -3.40
CA PRO A 283 -19.25 -23.31 -4.07
C PRO A 283 -19.06 -21.93 -4.72
N PHE A 284 -17.92 -21.28 -4.49
CA PHE A 284 -17.60 -19.96 -5.04
C PHE A 284 -16.44 -19.96 -6.03
N SER A 285 -15.72 -21.09 -6.14
CA SER A 285 -14.50 -21.17 -6.97
C SER A 285 -14.75 -22.03 -8.20
N THR A 286 -14.60 -21.41 -9.36
CA THR A 286 -14.52 -22.09 -10.66
C THR A 286 -13.30 -21.61 -11.41
N ALA A 287 -12.99 -22.27 -12.53
CA ALA A 287 -11.90 -21.84 -13.40
C ALA A 287 -12.06 -20.36 -13.76
N GLY A 288 -10.98 -19.60 -13.57
CA GLY A 288 -10.99 -18.16 -13.72
C GLY A 288 -11.06 -17.74 -15.18
N LYS A 289 -11.65 -16.58 -15.44
CA LYS A 289 -11.58 -15.90 -16.74
C LYS A 289 -11.08 -14.48 -16.55
N ALA A 290 -10.29 -14.02 -17.52
CA ALA A 290 -9.78 -12.66 -17.56
C ALA A 290 -10.68 -11.78 -18.44
N TRP A 291 -10.92 -10.57 -17.98
CA TRP A 291 -11.65 -9.52 -18.68
C TRP A 291 -10.83 -8.25 -18.72
N ASP A 292 -10.94 -7.50 -19.81
CA ASP A 292 -10.42 -6.15 -19.94
C ASP A 292 -11.52 -5.13 -19.64
N PHE A 293 -11.31 -4.35 -18.59
CA PHE A 293 -12.17 -3.28 -18.08
C PHE A 293 -11.57 -1.88 -18.32
N THR A 294 -10.64 -1.75 -19.27
CA THR A 294 -10.05 -0.46 -19.63
C THR A 294 -11.12 0.54 -20.08
N ASP A 295 -12.11 0.07 -20.85
CA ASP A 295 -13.42 0.75 -20.97
C ASP A 295 -14.44 0.03 -20.07
N PRO A 296 -14.72 0.55 -18.85
CA PRO A 296 -15.62 -0.11 -17.91
C PRO A 296 -17.08 -0.12 -18.38
N ASN A 297 -17.45 0.69 -19.38
CA ASN A 297 -18.78 0.63 -19.96
C ASN A 297 -18.95 -0.52 -20.95
N HIS A 298 -17.86 -0.99 -21.55
CA HIS A 298 -17.84 -2.05 -22.56
C HIS A 298 -16.68 -3.03 -22.31
N PRO A 299 -16.68 -3.76 -21.17
CA PRO A 299 -15.61 -4.69 -20.88
C PRO A 299 -15.60 -5.85 -21.87
N THR A 300 -14.41 -6.37 -22.16
CA THR A 300 -14.22 -7.45 -23.14
C THR A 300 -13.66 -8.69 -22.45
N MET A 301 -14.28 -9.85 -22.66
CA MET A 301 -13.74 -11.13 -22.18
C MET A 301 -12.50 -11.49 -22.98
N LEU A 302 -11.37 -11.67 -22.29
CA LEU A 302 -10.09 -12.02 -22.91
C LEU A 302 -9.93 -13.53 -23.10
N GLY A 303 -10.45 -14.31 -22.15
CA GLY A 303 -10.42 -15.77 -22.21
C GLY A 303 -10.28 -16.45 -20.86
N PRO A 304 -10.18 -17.80 -20.85
CA PRO A 304 -9.91 -18.56 -19.64
C PRO A 304 -8.50 -18.29 -19.12
N LEU A 305 -8.33 -18.33 -17.80
CA LEU A 305 -7.01 -18.38 -17.17
C LEU A 305 -6.54 -19.84 -17.17
N GLN A 306 -5.61 -20.12 -18.08
CA GLN A 306 -5.09 -21.46 -18.33
C GLN A 306 -3.60 -21.36 -18.66
N ASP A 307 -2.80 -22.32 -18.17
CA ASP A 307 -1.40 -22.42 -18.56
C ASP A 307 -1.23 -23.11 -19.92
N THR A 308 -0.04 -23.04 -20.51
CA THR A 308 0.25 -23.69 -21.80
C THR A 308 0.16 -25.22 -21.78
N GLY A 309 0.10 -25.83 -20.60
CA GLY A 309 -0.14 -27.27 -20.42
C GLY A 309 -1.63 -27.63 -20.42
N GLY A 310 -2.52 -26.64 -20.45
CA GLY A 310 -3.95 -26.83 -20.37
C GLY A 310 -4.51 -26.86 -18.96
N ASN A 311 -3.71 -26.56 -17.92
CA ASN A 311 -4.19 -26.53 -16.54
C ASN A 311 -4.90 -25.21 -16.25
N LEU A 312 -6.09 -25.29 -15.66
CA LEU A 312 -6.91 -24.13 -15.33
C LEU A 312 -6.43 -23.48 -14.02
N ILE A 313 -6.55 -22.15 -13.94
CA ILE A 313 -6.16 -21.37 -12.78
C ILE A 313 -7.43 -20.85 -12.09
N TYR A 314 -7.47 -20.94 -10.76
CA TYR A 314 -8.63 -20.60 -9.94
C TYR A 314 -8.28 -19.43 -9.00
N GLN A 315 -9.27 -18.60 -8.63
CA GLN A 315 -9.10 -17.49 -7.67
C GLN A 315 -7.85 -16.62 -7.93
N ALA A 316 -7.74 -16.12 -9.16
CA ALA A 316 -6.50 -15.52 -9.64
C ALA A 316 -6.43 -14.01 -9.39
N SER A 317 -5.22 -13.54 -9.15
CA SER A 317 -4.86 -12.12 -9.23
C SER A 317 -3.54 -11.96 -9.98
N GLY A 318 -3.17 -10.73 -10.33
CA GLY A 318 -1.96 -10.52 -11.13
C GLY A 318 -1.31 -9.16 -11.01
N ALA A 319 -0.08 -9.09 -11.47
CA ALA A 319 0.67 -7.86 -11.62
C ALA A 319 1.57 -7.92 -12.86
N TYR A 320 1.69 -6.80 -13.55
CA TYR A 320 2.70 -6.64 -14.59
C TYR A 320 4.07 -6.34 -13.97
N ASP A 321 5.10 -7.08 -14.38
CA ASP A 321 6.48 -6.80 -14.04
C ASP A 321 7.15 -5.97 -15.15
N PRO A 322 7.35 -4.66 -14.95
CA PRO A 322 7.99 -3.81 -15.96
C PRO A 322 9.46 -4.15 -16.20
N LYS A 323 10.14 -4.87 -15.29
CA LYS A 323 11.55 -5.24 -15.47
C LYS A 323 11.71 -6.38 -16.48
N THR A 324 10.81 -7.36 -16.45
CA THR A 324 10.86 -8.53 -17.32
C THR A 324 9.88 -8.44 -18.48
N GLY A 325 8.93 -7.51 -18.43
CA GLY A 325 7.86 -7.36 -19.41
C GLY A 325 6.79 -8.43 -19.30
N ARG A 326 6.71 -9.18 -18.20
CA ARG A 326 5.82 -10.34 -18.03
C ARG A 326 4.63 -10.00 -17.14
N MET A 327 3.51 -10.69 -17.34
CA MET A 327 2.48 -10.79 -16.33
C MET A 327 2.86 -11.89 -15.35
N ALA A 328 2.82 -11.58 -14.05
CA ALA A 328 2.82 -12.56 -12.98
C ALA A 328 1.38 -12.78 -12.52
N ILE A 329 0.95 -14.05 -12.46
CA ILE A 329 -0.38 -14.45 -12.04
C ILE A 329 -0.25 -15.40 -10.85
N VAL A 330 -1.01 -15.15 -9.79
CA VAL A 330 -1.07 -16.04 -8.62
C VAL A 330 -2.50 -16.53 -8.46
N GLY A 331 -2.65 -17.83 -8.26
CA GLY A 331 -3.94 -18.49 -8.08
C GLY A 331 -3.80 -19.91 -7.58
N ASN A 332 -4.91 -20.64 -7.56
CA ASN A 332 -4.98 -22.02 -7.10
C ASN A 332 -5.04 -23.01 -8.26
N THR A 333 -4.73 -24.27 -7.97
CA THR A 333 -4.65 -25.34 -8.96
C THR A 333 -5.96 -26.09 -9.18
N GLY A 334 -6.97 -25.87 -8.32
CA GLY A 334 -8.26 -26.53 -8.45
C GLY A 334 -9.41 -25.85 -7.71
N PRO A 335 -10.64 -26.35 -7.91
CA PRO A 335 -11.85 -25.84 -7.28
C PRO A 335 -12.16 -26.53 -5.94
N LYS A 336 -11.24 -27.30 -5.36
CA LYS A 336 -11.55 -28.15 -4.21
C LYS A 336 -11.77 -27.33 -2.95
N ASN A 337 -12.72 -27.78 -2.12
CA ASN A 337 -12.81 -27.30 -0.75
C ASN A 337 -11.46 -27.59 -0.07
N LEU A 338 -10.84 -26.56 0.50
CA LEU A 338 -9.51 -26.64 1.11
C LEU A 338 -8.36 -26.86 0.11
N ASP A 339 -8.52 -26.50 -1.18
CA ASP A 339 -7.34 -26.32 -2.02
C ASP A 339 -6.47 -25.21 -1.40
N THR A 340 -5.35 -25.62 -0.82
CA THR A 340 -4.37 -24.74 -0.19
C THR A 340 -3.17 -24.52 -1.10
N GLN A 341 -3.13 -25.16 -2.28
CA GLN A 341 -2.00 -25.04 -3.18
C GLN A 341 -2.13 -23.79 -4.04
N ARG A 342 -1.45 -22.74 -3.61
CA ARG A 342 -1.27 -21.51 -4.37
C ARG A 342 -0.01 -21.59 -5.23
N VAL A 343 -0.12 -21.24 -6.50
CA VAL A 343 0.97 -21.30 -7.48
C VAL A 343 1.13 -19.95 -8.15
N LEU A 344 2.37 -19.64 -8.51
CA LEU A 344 2.74 -18.52 -9.37
C LEU A 344 2.89 -19.02 -10.81
N TRP A 345 2.30 -18.29 -11.75
CA TRP A 345 2.53 -18.40 -13.18
C TRP A 345 3.12 -17.10 -13.72
N GLN A 346 3.86 -17.20 -14.81
CA GLN A 346 4.35 -16.05 -15.55
C GLN A 346 4.08 -16.22 -17.05
N SER A 347 3.71 -15.13 -17.71
CA SER A 347 3.63 -15.08 -19.17
C SER A 347 5.02 -14.99 -19.79
N ASP A 348 5.10 -15.16 -21.12
CA ASP A 348 6.22 -14.60 -21.89
C ASP A 348 6.21 -13.06 -21.87
N PRO A 349 7.34 -12.40 -22.18
CA PRO A 349 7.40 -10.95 -22.23
C PRO A 349 6.42 -10.41 -23.28
N ILE A 350 5.56 -9.50 -22.85
CA ILE A 350 4.60 -8.81 -23.70
C ILE A 350 5.38 -7.88 -24.64
N LYS A 351 5.11 -8.00 -25.94
CA LYS A 351 5.77 -7.17 -26.95
C LYS A 351 4.98 -5.88 -27.17
N PRO A 352 5.66 -4.76 -27.50
CA PRO A 352 4.96 -3.55 -27.91
C PRO A 352 3.99 -3.82 -29.07
N GLY A 353 2.72 -3.44 -28.89
CA GLY A 353 1.66 -3.63 -29.87
C GLY A 353 0.90 -4.96 -29.76
N ASP A 354 1.27 -5.86 -28.84
CA ASP A 354 0.44 -7.02 -28.53
C ASP A 354 -0.93 -6.57 -27.99
N PRO A 355 -2.03 -7.26 -28.35
CA PRO A 355 -3.36 -6.95 -27.80
C PRO A 355 -3.42 -7.30 -26.30
N PRO A 356 -4.32 -6.66 -25.51
CA PRO A 356 -4.40 -6.83 -24.05
C PRO A 356 -4.48 -8.28 -23.55
N GLY A 357 -5.09 -9.20 -24.30
CA GLY A 357 -5.20 -10.61 -23.92
C GLY A 357 -4.01 -11.50 -24.31
N LYS A 358 -3.01 -10.99 -25.04
CA LYS A 358 -1.99 -11.83 -25.68
C LYS A 358 -1.17 -12.66 -24.69
N TRP A 359 -0.91 -12.12 -23.50
CA TRP A 359 -0.12 -12.77 -22.46
C TRP A 359 -0.74 -14.08 -21.96
N LEU A 360 -2.06 -14.24 -22.05
CA LEU A 360 -2.78 -15.46 -21.64
C LEU A 360 -2.30 -16.70 -22.40
N GLU A 361 -1.86 -16.54 -23.65
CA GLU A 361 -1.43 -17.64 -24.52
C GLU A 361 -0.08 -18.26 -24.10
N SER A 362 0.62 -17.64 -23.15
CA SER A 362 2.02 -17.97 -22.78
C SER A 362 2.23 -18.13 -21.28
N LEU A 363 1.17 -18.40 -20.52
CA LEU A 363 1.28 -18.60 -19.08
C LEU A 363 1.95 -19.94 -18.77
N HIS A 364 3.02 -19.90 -17.97
CA HIS A 364 3.75 -21.08 -17.52
C HIS A 364 3.82 -21.13 -16.00
N PRO A 365 3.65 -22.30 -15.37
CA PRO A 365 3.81 -22.44 -13.93
C PRO A 365 5.28 -22.21 -13.54
N VAL A 366 5.50 -21.40 -12.51
CA VAL A 366 6.82 -21.09 -11.95
C VAL A 366 7.06 -21.92 -10.69
N GLY A 367 6.08 -21.97 -9.78
CA GLY A 367 6.18 -22.77 -8.56
C GLY A 367 5.10 -22.48 -7.53
N THR A 368 5.07 -23.31 -6.47
CA THR A 368 4.12 -23.16 -5.35
C THR A 368 4.58 -22.05 -4.39
N VAL A 369 3.65 -21.17 -4.02
CA VAL A 369 3.83 -20.16 -2.97
C VAL A 369 3.71 -20.84 -1.61
N GLN A 370 4.83 -20.96 -0.88
CA GLN A 370 4.88 -21.72 0.37
C GLN A 370 4.35 -20.92 1.58
N GLY A 371 4.53 -19.60 1.56
CA GLY A 371 4.21 -18.74 2.71
C GLY A 371 2.73 -18.34 2.83
N LEU A 372 1.94 -18.46 1.76
CA LEU A 372 0.54 -18.05 1.72
C LEU A 372 -0.32 -19.14 1.06
N PRO A 373 -0.88 -20.08 1.83
CA PRO A 373 -1.75 -21.12 1.28
C PRO A 373 -3.05 -20.54 0.67
N GLY A 374 -3.64 -21.32 -0.22
CA GLY A 374 -4.64 -20.89 -1.20
C GLY A 374 -6.12 -20.97 -0.83
N ALA A 375 -6.55 -21.18 0.42
CA ALA A 375 -7.97 -21.51 0.64
C ALA A 375 -9.00 -20.41 0.28
N ARG A 376 -8.54 -19.15 0.11
CA ARG A 376 -9.36 -17.97 -0.22
C ARG A 376 -8.68 -17.09 -1.27
N GLU A 377 -9.33 -15.99 -1.62
CA GLU A 377 -8.87 -15.01 -2.61
C GLU A 377 -7.53 -14.36 -2.21
N ASN A 378 -6.92 -13.69 -3.18
CA ASN A 378 -5.63 -13.04 -3.03
C ASN A 378 -5.50 -11.84 -3.97
N GLN A 379 -4.54 -10.98 -3.67
CA GLN A 379 -4.17 -9.90 -4.58
C GLN A 379 -2.65 -9.76 -4.65
N LEU A 380 -2.11 -9.99 -5.84
CA LEU A 380 -0.74 -9.67 -6.22
C LEU A 380 -0.69 -8.22 -6.73
N VAL A 381 0.34 -7.49 -6.33
CA VAL A 381 0.61 -6.12 -6.80
C VAL A 381 2.10 -5.91 -7.04
N ALA A 382 2.45 -5.16 -8.08
CA ALA A 382 3.78 -4.60 -8.25
C ALA A 382 3.90 -3.31 -7.43
N LEU A 383 4.92 -3.26 -6.57
CA LEU A 383 5.14 -2.13 -5.66
C LEU A 383 5.76 -0.94 -6.40
N GLN A 384 5.34 0.27 -6.06
CA GLN A 384 5.89 1.53 -6.59
C GLN A 384 7.37 1.70 -6.25
N GLY A 385 7.81 1.31 -5.06
CA GLY A 385 9.21 1.29 -4.63
C GLY A 385 10.01 0.12 -5.21
N GLY A 386 9.34 -0.75 -5.99
CA GLY A 386 9.93 -1.92 -6.63
C GLY A 386 9.75 -3.21 -5.83
N GLY A 387 9.60 -4.31 -6.56
CA GLY A 387 9.25 -5.61 -5.99
C GLY A 387 7.75 -5.85 -6.05
N PHE A 388 7.29 -6.82 -5.26
CA PHE A 388 5.92 -7.32 -5.28
C PHE A 388 5.43 -7.56 -3.87
N ALA A 389 4.13 -7.35 -3.68
CA ALA A 389 3.40 -7.81 -2.50
C ALA A 389 2.29 -8.76 -2.94
N LEU A 390 2.12 -9.85 -2.21
CA LEU A 390 1.00 -10.75 -2.34
C LEU A 390 0.27 -10.77 -1.00
N VAL A 391 -0.99 -10.34 -0.99
CA VAL A 391 -1.88 -10.49 0.17
C VAL A 391 -2.79 -11.69 -0.05
N GLY A 392 -3.07 -12.42 1.02
CA GLY A 392 -3.91 -13.60 0.96
C GLY A 392 -4.58 -13.87 2.30
N SER A 393 -5.71 -14.55 2.23
CA SER A 393 -6.38 -15.11 3.39
C SER A 393 -6.42 -16.62 3.30
N ASP A 394 -6.54 -17.27 4.46
CA ASP A 394 -6.78 -18.69 4.58
C ASP A 394 -8.13 -18.92 5.29
N ASN A 395 -8.59 -20.17 5.37
CA ASN A 395 -9.77 -20.53 6.16
C ASN A 395 -9.51 -20.26 7.64
N PHE A 396 -9.99 -19.12 8.10
CA PHE A 396 -9.95 -18.76 9.49
C PHE A 396 -11.05 -19.47 10.27
N ASP A 397 -10.66 -20.21 11.30
CA ASP A 397 -11.57 -20.77 12.29
C ASP A 397 -11.48 -19.95 13.60
N PRO A 398 -12.52 -19.20 13.98
CA PRO A 398 -12.53 -18.44 15.22
C PRO A 398 -12.42 -19.34 16.48
N ALA A 399 -12.74 -20.63 16.39
CA ALA A 399 -12.51 -21.59 17.46
C ALA A 399 -11.04 -22.05 17.55
N HIS A 400 -10.28 -21.95 16.46
CA HIS A 400 -8.87 -22.35 16.37
C HIS A 400 -8.00 -21.26 15.69
N PRO A 401 -7.95 -20.03 16.25
CA PRO A 401 -7.36 -18.86 15.58
C PRO A 401 -5.85 -18.94 15.38
N GLN A 402 -5.17 -19.85 16.09
CA GLN A 402 -3.73 -20.06 15.98
C GLN A 402 -3.33 -20.99 14.83
N ALA A 403 -4.28 -21.76 14.28
CA ALA A 403 -3.98 -22.74 13.24
C ALA A 403 -3.73 -22.05 11.89
N ASN A 404 -4.52 -21.02 11.55
CA ASN A 404 -4.47 -20.35 10.25
C ASN A 404 -4.50 -18.82 10.45
N PRO A 405 -3.43 -18.08 10.11
CA PRO A 405 -3.47 -16.63 10.16
C PRO A 405 -4.46 -16.10 9.12
N ALA A 406 -5.40 -15.27 9.58
CA ALA A 406 -6.61 -14.96 8.83
C ALA A 406 -6.35 -14.13 7.56
N VAL A 407 -5.54 -13.07 7.67
CA VAL A 407 -5.04 -12.27 6.53
C VAL A 407 -3.56 -12.05 6.72
N SER A 408 -2.77 -12.49 5.74
CA SER A 408 -1.32 -12.40 5.73
C SER A 408 -0.81 -11.86 4.40
N ALA A 409 0.43 -11.41 4.40
CA ALA A 409 1.10 -10.95 3.20
C ALA A 409 2.55 -11.39 3.15
N VAL A 410 3.07 -11.49 1.93
CA VAL A 410 4.49 -11.67 1.64
C VAL A 410 4.94 -10.60 0.66
N THR A 411 6.21 -10.23 0.78
CA THR A 411 6.86 -9.29 -0.12
C THR A 411 8.14 -9.91 -0.66
N ALA A 412 8.49 -9.57 -1.89
CA ALA A 412 9.74 -9.99 -2.51
C ALA A 412 10.18 -9.02 -3.60
N SER A 413 11.47 -8.98 -3.87
CA SER A 413 12.06 -8.13 -4.92
C SER A 413 11.72 -8.58 -6.35
N THR A 414 11.34 -9.85 -6.54
CA THR A 414 10.87 -10.44 -7.80
C THR A 414 9.66 -11.35 -7.56
N PRO A 415 8.86 -11.70 -8.60
CA PRO A 415 7.75 -12.62 -8.43
C PRO A 415 8.18 -13.99 -7.89
N GLU A 416 9.31 -14.53 -8.35
CA GLU A 416 9.85 -15.83 -7.92
C GLU A 416 10.27 -15.82 -6.44
N GLY A 417 10.71 -14.66 -5.93
CA GLY A 417 11.01 -14.50 -4.51
C GLY A 417 9.80 -14.72 -3.60
N LEU A 418 8.57 -14.51 -4.11
CA LEU A 418 7.33 -14.75 -3.36
C LEU A 418 7.14 -16.23 -3.01
N LEU A 419 7.77 -17.15 -3.77
CA LEU A 419 7.60 -18.60 -3.58
C LEU A 419 8.06 -19.06 -2.19
N THR A 420 9.09 -18.42 -1.64
CA THR A 420 9.71 -18.77 -0.35
C THR A 420 9.70 -17.62 0.66
N ALA A 421 9.07 -16.49 0.30
CA ALA A 421 8.95 -15.33 1.17
C ALA A 421 8.19 -15.68 2.47
N ARG A 422 8.65 -15.11 3.59
CA ARG A 422 8.08 -15.38 4.91
C ARG A 422 6.81 -14.56 5.09
N PRO A 423 5.67 -15.18 5.46
CA PRO A 423 4.42 -14.46 5.66
C PRO A 423 4.49 -13.57 6.90
N THR A 424 3.92 -12.38 6.77
CA THR A 424 3.61 -11.47 7.88
C THR A 424 2.10 -11.46 8.07
N VAL A 425 1.64 -11.71 9.30
CA VAL A 425 0.23 -11.60 9.64
C VAL A 425 -0.14 -10.12 9.64
N LEU A 426 -1.02 -9.71 8.71
CA LEU A 426 -1.43 -8.32 8.58
C LEU A 426 -2.52 -7.98 9.59
N ILE A 427 -3.55 -8.81 9.69
CA ILE A 427 -4.67 -8.54 10.60
C ILE A 427 -4.76 -9.72 11.57
N PRO A 428 -4.27 -9.56 12.80
CA PRO A 428 -4.38 -10.59 13.82
C PRO A 428 -5.84 -10.94 14.14
N PRO A 429 -6.15 -12.20 14.50
CA PRO A 429 -7.51 -12.65 14.83
C PRO A 429 -8.28 -11.74 15.79
N GLN A 430 -7.61 -11.22 16.81
CA GLN A 430 -8.22 -10.34 17.82
C GLN A 430 -8.63 -8.96 17.31
N ASN A 431 -8.16 -8.56 16.13
CA ASN A 431 -8.48 -7.26 15.53
C ASN A 431 -9.75 -7.31 14.66
N PHE A 432 -10.31 -8.49 14.39
CA PHE A 432 -11.55 -8.59 13.63
C PHE A 432 -12.77 -8.27 14.51
N PRO A 433 -13.70 -7.42 14.04
CA PRO A 433 -14.90 -7.05 14.78
C PRO A 433 -15.98 -8.15 14.81
N GLY A 434 -15.62 -9.39 14.48
CA GLY A 434 -16.51 -10.54 14.31
C GLY A 434 -16.39 -11.16 12.92
N GLY A 435 -16.80 -12.42 12.82
CA GLY A 435 -16.77 -13.15 11.56
C GLY A 435 -15.39 -13.66 11.13
N ALA A 436 -15.36 -14.48 10.06
CA ALA A 436 -14.10 -14.92 9.46
C ALA A 436 -13.73 -14.01 8.29
N PRO A 437 -12.51 -13.49 8.24
CA PRO A 437 -12.07 -12.65 7.14
C PRO A 437 -11.68 -13.47 5.91
N TYR A 438 -11.88 -12.87 4.75
CA TYR A 438 -11.45 -13.38 3.45
C TYR A 438 -11.43 -12.23 2.42
N GLY A 439 -11.07 -12.52 1.17
CA GLY A 439 -11.12 -11.50 0.12
C GLY A 439 -10.19 -10.31 0.31
N PRO A 440 -8.92 -10.45 0.78
CA PRO A 440 -8.04 -9.30 0.87
C PRO A 440 -7.66 -8.81 -0.51
N THR A 441 -7.90 -7.53 -0.77
CA THR A 441 -7.58 -6.86 -2.04
C THR A 441 -6.83 -5.55 -1.77
N ILE A 442 -5.83 -5.26 -2.62
CA ILE A 442 -5.09 -4.00 -2.59
C ILE A 442 -5.82 -2.99 -3.46
N ILE A 443 -6.30 -1.92 -2.83
CA ILE A 443 -7.13 -0.89 -3.48
C ILE A 443 -6.41 0.45 -3.63
N GLY A 444 -5.15 0.50 -3.23
CA GLY A 444 -4.33 1.70 -3.27
C GLY A 444 -2.89 1.40 -2.85
N THR A 445 -1.95 2.11 -3.45
CA THR A 445 -0.56 2.17 -3.00
C THR A 445 -0.05 3.60 -3.07
N HIS A 446 0.72 4.01 -2.06
CA HIS A 446 1.37 5.31 -1.98
C HIS A 446 2.79 5.19 -1.42
N LEU A 447 3.79 5.36 -2.27
CA LEU A 447 5.19 5.47 -1.86
C LEU A 447 5.49 6.87 -1.32
N ASP A 448 5.94 6.94 -0.06
CA ASP A 448 6.57 8.15 0.46
C ASP A 448 8.02 8.24 -0.07
N PRO A 449 8.34 9.24 -0.90
CA PRO A 449 9.66 9.37 -1.51
C PRO A 449 10.77 9.75 -0.50
N VAL A 450 10.42 10.16 0.72
CA VAL A 450 11.39 10.56 1.76
C VAL A 450 11.73 9.38 2.66
N THR A 451 10.73 8.63 3.11
CA THR A 451 10.93 7.49 4.02
C THR A 451 11.16 6.17 3.28
N HIS A 452 10.84 6.12 1.97
CA HIS A 452 10.78 4.91 1.16
C HIS A 452 9.85 3.83 1.75
N VAL A 453 8.82 4.28 2.50
CA VAL A 453 7.74 3.43 2.95
C VAL A 453 6.59 3.56 1.96
N GLU A 454 6.25 2.44 1.34
CA GLU A 454 5.05 2.30 0.52
C GLU A 454 3.89 1.88 1.41
N THR A 455 2.86 2.71 1.48
CA THR A 455 1.63 2.38 2.21
C THR A 455 0.67 1.71 1.24
N LEU A 456 0.22 0.50 1.57
CA LEU A 456 -0.78 -0.24 0.81
C LEU A 456 -2.12 -0.15 1.52
N ASP A 457 -3.15 0.28 0.79
CA ASP A 457 -4.53 0.27 1.22
C ASP A 457 -5.12 -1.12 0.94
N VAL A 458 -5.59 -1.78 1.99
CA VAL A 458 -6.17 -3.13 1.93
C VAL A 458 -7.63 -3.05 2.26
N ARG A 459 -8.45 -3.69 1.44
CA ARG A 459 -9.82 -4.04 1.80
C ARG A 459 -9.90 -5.51 2.14
N VAL A 460 -10.67 -5.85 3.16
CA VAL A 460 -10.94 -7.23 3.60
C VAL A 460 -12.44 -7.39 3.80
N SER A 461 -12.96 -8.55 3.41
CA SER A 461 -14.33 -8.96 3.70
C SER A 461 -14.39 -9.84 4.93
N THR A 462 -15.50 -9.81 5.65
CA THR A 462 -15.82 -10.76 6.72
C THR A 462 -17.18 -11.37 6.48
N TRP A 463 -17.36 -12.62 6.89
CA TRP A 463 -18.68 -13.25 6.99
C TRP A 463 -18.99 -13.56 8.44
N ASP A 464 -20.27 -13.54 8.83
CA ASP A 464 -20.66 -13.80 10.22
C ASP A 464 -20.81 -15.32 10.53
N ARG A 465 -21.02 -16.24 9.55
CA ARG A 465 -21.14 -17.71 9.74
C ARG A 465 -20.79 -18.55 8.49
N VAL A 466 -20.54 -19.85 8.69
CA VAL A 466 -20.21 -20.88 7.68
C VAL A 466 -21.25 -20.96 6.55
N VAL A 467 -20.72 -21.14 5.34
CA VAL A 467 -21.41 -21.20 4.05
C VAL A 467 -22.24 -22.49 3.96
N ASP A 468 -23.55 -22.35 4.09
CA ASP A 468 -24.50 -23.29 3.50
C ASP A 468 -25.41 -22.49 2.55
N PRO A 469 -25.63 -22.96 1.30
CA PRO A 469 -26.62 -22.37 0.40
C PRO A 469 -27.97 -22.23 1.10
N GLY A 470 -28.50 -21.00 1.18
CA GLY A 470 -29.78 -20.69 1.85
C GLY A 470 -29.69 -20.25 3.31
N GLN A 471 -28.50 -20.13 3.90
CA GLN A 471 -28.32 -19.49 5.22
C GLN A 471 -28.37 -17.95 5.13
N PRO A 472 -28.68 -17.24 6.24
CA PRO A 472 -28.66 -15.77 6.25
C PRO A 472 -27.24 -15.27 5.92
N TYR A 473 -27.09 -14.41 4.90
CA TYR A 473 -25.80 -13.87 4.49
C TYR A 473 -25.65 -12.39 4.84
N ASN A 474 -24.65 -12.07 5.65
CA ASN A 474 -24.37 -10.72 6.13
C ASN A 474 -22.88 -10.38 5.97
N PRO A 475 -22.40 -10.10 4.75
CA PRO A 475 -21.02 -9.72 4.54
C PRO A 475 -20.77 -8.31 5.05
N LYS A 476 -19.55 -8.06 5.52
CA LYS A 476 -19.05 -6.72 5.85
C LYS A 476 -17.69 -6.54 5.23
N THR A 477 -17.39 -5.32 4.79
CA THR A 477 -16.07 -4.95 4.30
C THR A 477 -15.45 -3.91 5.20
N PHE A 478 -14.14 -4.02 5.33
CA PHE A 478 -13.32 -3.11 6.12
C PHE A 478 -12.10 -2.71 5.31
N THR A 479 -11.64 -1.48 5.52
CA THR A 479 -10.36 -0.99 4.98
C THR A 479 -9.33 -0.83 6.09
N THR A 480 -8.07 -1.07 5.76
CA THR A 480 -6.92 -0.79 6.60
C THR A 480 -5.71 -0.48 5.73
N THR A 481 -4.57 -0.19 6.35
CA THR A 481 -3.32 0.11 5.67
C THR A 481 -2.17 -0.63 6.32
N PHE A 482 -1.16 -1.02 5.55
CA PHE A 482 0.12 -1.48 6.08
C PHE A 482 1.27 -0.88 5.28
N GLY A 483 2.43 -0.76 5.91
CA GLY A 483 3.63 -0.25 5.25
C GLY A 483 4.52 -1.36 4.70
N VAL A 484 5.17 -1.09 3.59
CA VAL A 484 6.28 -1.86 3.03
C VAL A 484 7.49 -0.95 2.94
N GLN A 485 8.56 -1.32 3.63
CA GLN A 485 9.84 -0.62 3.56
C GLN A 485 10.64 -1.15 2.38
N HIS A 486 11.09 -0.23 1.53
CA HIS A 486 12.02 -0.48 0.42
C HIS A 486 13.46 -0.12 0.78
#